data_AF-A0AAV7FJH4-F1
#
_entry.id   AF-A0AAV7FJH4-F1
#
_cell.length_a   1.000
_cell.length_b   1.000
_cell.length_c   1.000
_cell.angle_alpha   90.00
_cell.angle_beta   90.00
_cell.angle_gamma   90.00
#
_symmetry.space_group_name_H-M   'P 1'
#
loop_
_entity.id
_entity.type
_entity.pdbx_description
1 polymer ?
#
loop_
_entity_poly.entity_id
_entity_poly.type
_entity_poly.pdbx_seq_one_letter_code
_entity_poly.pdbx_strand_id
1 'polypeptide(L)'
;MSDKRNLRDHKRRLLAAKYELRRKLSKAFCQDPDLPYDMRDKHRSKLSKLPRNSSFARVRNRCISTGRPRGVLEFFRISRIVFVD
;
A
#
# COMPACT_ATOMS: atom_id res chain seq x y z
N MET A 1 1.06 22.30 -3.48
CA MET A 1 1.71 21.16 -4.20
C MET A 1 2.07 19.97 -3.30
N SER A 2 2.23 20.16 -1.98
CA SER A 2 2.39 19.08 -1.00
C SER A 2 1.08 18.33 -0.73
N ASP A 3 -0.02 19.06 -0.49
CA ASP A 3 -1.31 18.47 -0.10
C ASP A 3 -1.90 17.50 -1.11
N LYS A 4 -1.81 17.80 -2.42
CA LYS A 4 -2.32 16.89 -3.45
C LYS A 4 -1.67 15.50 -3.39
N ARG A 5 -0.39 15.43 -2.99
CA ARG A 5 0.35 14.16 -2.85
C ARG A 5 -0.02 13.43 -1.57
N ASN A 6 -0.20 14.15 -0.46
CA ASN A 6 -0.70 13.60 0.80
C ASN A 6 -2.13 13.07 0.64
N LEU A 7 -3.02 13.83 -0.01
CA LEU A 7 -4.39 13.41 -0.31
C LEU A 7 -4.42 12.15 -1.20
N ARG A 8 -3.55 12.08 -2.21
CA ARG A 8 -3.42 10.89 -3.05
C ARG A 8 -2.94 9.67 -2.26
N ASP A 9 -1.99 9.86 -1.34
CA ASP A 9 -1.51 8.78 -0.47
C ASP A 9 -2.59 8.33 0.51
N HIS A 10 -3.33 9.27 1.09
CA HIS A 10 -4.48 8.99 1.96
C HIS A 10 -5.54 8.16 1.23
N LYS A 11 -5.94 8.56 0.00
CA LYS A 11 -6.84 7.77 -0.84
C LYS A 11 -6.31 6.35 -1.11
N ARG A 12 -5.00 6.17 -1.30
CA ARG A 12 -4.39 4.84 -1.45
C ARG A 12 -4.46 4.03 -0.16
N ARG A 13 -4.25 4.62 1.00
CA ARG A 13 -4.35 3.94 2.31
C ARG A 13 -5.75 3.40 2.54
N LEU A 14 -6.78 4.22 2.28
CA LEU A 14 -8.18 3.80 2.37
C LEU A 14 -8.49 2.64 1.41
N LEU A 15 -8.04 2.76 0.16
CA LEU A 15 -8.24 1.70 -0.83
C LEU A 15 -7.47 0.43 -0.48
N ALA A 16 -6.26 0.54 0.05
CA ALA A 16 -5.44 -0.60 0.43
C ALA A 16 -6.08 -1.36 1.60
N ALA A 17 -6.56 -0.65 2.62
CA ALA A 17 -7.32 -1.25 3.73
C ALA A 17 -8.56 -1.98 3.23
N LYS A 18 -9.34 -1.36 2.33
CA LYS A 18 -10.58 -1.97 1.77
C LYS A 18 -10.34 -3.32 1.08
N TYR A 19 -9.21 -3.51 0.41
CA TYR A 19 -8.92 -4.74 -0.37
C TYR A 19 -7.84 -5.63 0.25
N GLU A 20 -7.37 -5.31 1.45
CA GLU A 20 -6.25 -6.01 2.09
C GLU A 20 -6.48 -7.51 2.17
N LEU A 21 -7.61 -7.91 2.76
CA LEU A 21 -7.97 -9.30 2.98
C LEU A 21 -8.03 -10.07 1.65
N ARG A 22 -8.70 -9.52 0.64
CA ARG A 22 -8.82 -10.13 -0.70
C ARG A 22 -7.45 -10.31 -1.36
N ARG A 23 -6.55 -9.32 -1.21
CA ARG A 23 -5.18 -9.40 -1.75
C ARG A 23 -4.33 -10.44 -1.02
N LYS A 24 -4.37 -10.47 0.31
CA LYS A 24 -3.63 -11.44 1.14
C LYS A 24 -4.07 -12.86 0.82
N LEU A 25 -5.37 -13.12 0.81
CA LEU A 25 -5.94 -14.43 0.44
C LEU A 25 -5.51 -14.85 -0.97
N SER A 26 -5.70 -13.98 -1.96
CA SER A 26 -5.33 -14.31 -3.35
C SER A 26 -3.83 -14.55 -3.51
N LYS A 27 -2.98 -13.78 -2.79
CA LYS A 27 -1.54 -14.00 -2.79
C LYS A 27 -1.15 -15.33 -2.16
N ALA A 28 -1.75 -15.70 -1.02
CA ALA A 28 -1.46 -16.97 -0.36
C ALA A 28 -1.70 -18.15 -1.31
N PHE A 29 -2.88 -18.20 -1.95
CA PHE A 29 -3.18 -19.24 -2.96
C PHE A 29 -2.27 -19.20 -4.19
N CYS A 30 -1.74 -18.03 -4.58
CA CYS A 30 -0.79 -17.95 -5.69
C CYS A 30 0.59 -18.53 -5.34
N GLN A 31 0.96 -18.51 -4.06
CA GLN A 31 2.27 -18.90 -3.53
C GLN A 31 2.30 -20.34 -3.02
N ASP A 32 1.14 -20.96 -2.85
CA ASP A 32 0.99 -22.32 -2.36
C ASP A 32 1.45 -23.36 -3.41
N PRO A 33 2.51 -24.14 -3.14
CA PRO A 33 3.03 -25.13 -4.08
C PRO A 33 2.11 -26.34 -4.24
N ASP A 34 1.29 -26.65 -3.25
CA ASP A 34 0.46 -27.86 -3.19
C ASP A 34 -0.82 -27.72 -4.05
N LEU A 35 -1.24 -26.47 -4.32
CA LEU A 35 -2.38 -26.23 -5.19
C LEU A 35 -2.10 -26.58 -6.66
N PRO A 36 -3.09 -27.12 -7.40
CA PRO A 36 -2.98 -27.28 -8.84
C PRO A 36 -2.69 -25.95 -9.56
N TYR A 37 -1.97 -26.04 -10.67
CA TYR A 37 -1.57 -24.87 -11.45
C TYR A 37 -2.77 -23.99 -11.86
N ASP A 38 -3.86 -24.60 -12.34
CA ASP A 38 -5.05 -23.87 -12.79
C ASP A 38 -5.71 -23.06 -11.67
N MET A 39 -5.70 -23.59 -10.45
CA MET A 39 -6.20 -22.85 -9.29
C MET A 39 -5.29 -21.65 -8.98
N ARG A 40 -3.96 -21.85 -8.98
CA ARG A 40 -3.01 -20.74 -8.81
C ARG A 40 -3.20 -19.67 -9.88
N ASP A 41 -3.38 -20.06 -11.13
CA ASP A 41 -3.58 -19.14 -12.24
C ASP A 41 -4.89 -18.34 -12.11
N LYS A 42 -5.98 -19.01 -11.71
CA LYS A 42 -7.25 -18.35 -11.37
C LYS A 42 -7.06 -17.31 -10.27
N HIS A 43 -6.26 -17.60 -9.24
CA HIS A 43 -5.96 -16.65 -8.17
C HIS A 43 -5.03 -15.52 -8.62
N ARG A 44 -4.08 -15.76 -9.53
CA ARG A 44 -3.25 -14.71 -10.17
C ARG A 44 -4.13 -13.75 -10.98
N SER A 45 -5.05 -14.30 -11.77
CA SER A 45 -6.05 -13.54 -12.52
C SER A 45 -6.93 -12.70 -11.60
N LYS A 46 -7.42 -13.26 -10.47
CA LYS A 46 -8.17 -12.51 -9.45
C LYS A 46 -7.33 -11.38 -8.84
N LEU A 47 -6.05 -11.62 -8.54
CA LEU A 47 -5.14 -10.61 -7.98
C LEU A 47 -4.88 -9.47 -8.97
N SER A 48 -4.75 -9.78 -10.26
CA SER A 48 -4.55 -8.81 -11.36
C SER A 48 -5.76 -7.90 -11.57
N LYS A 49 -6.98 -8.45 -11.41
CA LYS A 49 -8.24 -7.68 -11.50
C LYS A 49 -8.43 -6.65 -10.38
N LEU A 50 -7.70 -6.77 -9.27
CA LEU A 50 -7.81 -5.80 -8.16
C LEU A 50 -7.16 -4.46 -8.52
N PRO A 51 -7.69 -3.33 -8.04
CA PRO A 51 -7.14 -2.01 -8.35
C PRO A 51 -5.66 -1.89 -7.99
N ARG A 52 -4.81 -1.42 -8.90
CA ARG A 52 -3.35 -1.32 -8.67
C ARG A 52 -2.99 -0.52 -7.40
N ASN A 53 -3.74 0.54 -7.12
CA ASN A 53 -3.55 1.41 -5.94
C ASN A 53 -3.98 0.78 -4.61
N SER A 54 -4.66 -0.38 -4.63
CA SER A 54 -5.02 -1.13 -3.42
C SER A 54 -3.85 -1.91 -2.80
N SER A 55 -2.68 -1.89 -3.43
CA SER A 55 -1.48 -2.53 -2.87
C SER A 55 -0.81 -1.62 -1.84
N PHE A 56 -0.61 -2.13 -0.62
CA PHE A 56 0.14 -1.43 0.43
C PHE A 56 1.56 -1.04 0.00
N ALA A 57 2.18 -1.79 -0.92
CA ALA A 57 3.49 -1.46 -1.48
C ALA A 57 3.54 -0.08 -2.20
N ARG A 58 2.40 0.53 -2.52
CA ARG A 58 2.31 1.85 -3.15
C ARG A 58 2.04 3.00 -2.19
N VAL A 59 1.78 2.69 -0.92
CA VAL A 59 1.64 3.68 0.15
C VAL A 59 3.04 4.20 0.50
N ARG A 60 3.17 5.51 0.68
CA ARG A 60 4.43 6.14 1.10
C ARG A 60 4.24 6.83 2.43
N ASN A 61 5.13 6.58 3.39
CA ASN A 61 5.18 7.39 4.61
C ASN A 61 5.68 8.80 4.25
N ARG A 62 4.82 9.79 4.46
CA ARG A 62 5.05 11.23 4.22
C ARG A 62 4.87 11.99 5.53
N CYS A 63 5.61 13.09 5.68
CA CYS A 63 5.42 14.02 6.78
C CYS A 63 4.01 14.61 6.77
N ILE A 64 3.33 14.63 7.91
CA ILE A 64 1.96 15.17 8.02
C ILE A 64 1.95 16.68 7.77
N SER A 65 2.91 17.42 8.32
CA SER A 65 3.00 18.88 8.17
C SER A 65 3.45 19.30 6.76
N THR A 66 4.60 18.79 6.30
CA THR A 66 5.24 19.27 5.06
C THR A 66 5.02 18.38 3.84
N GLY A 67 4.50 17.15 4.00
CA GLY A 67 4.35 16.15 2.92
C GLY A 67 5.65 15.59 2.35
N ARG A 68 6.80 15.89 2.98
CA ARG A 68 8.12 15.36 2.63
C ARG A 68 8.10 13.83 2.65
N PRO A 69 8.52 13.15 1.57
CA PRO A 69 8.41 11.69 1.46
C PRO A 69 9.60 10.90 2.02
N ARG A 70 10.68 11.58 2.44
CA ARG A 70 11.94 10.96 2.86
C ARG A 70 12.38 11.52 4.21
N GLY A 71 13.03 10.68 5.01
CA GLY A 71 13.47 11.03 6.37
C GLY A 71 12.29 11.38 7.26
N VAL A 72 11.22 10.58 7.21
CA VAL A 72 10.05 10.72 8.08
C VAL A 72 10.24 9.75 9.24
N LEU A 73 10.18 10.26 10.47
CA LEU A 73 10.20 9.44 11.67
C LEU A 73 8.84 8.76 11.79
N GLU A 74 8.81 7.44 11.81
CA GLU A 74 7.56 6.68 11.70
C GLU A 74 6.65 6.87 12.91
N PHE A 75 7.23 6.90 14.11
CA PHE A 75 6.51 7.12 15.37
C PHE A 75 5.77 8.46 15.39
N PHE A 76 6.49 9.56 15.08
CA PHE A 76 5.91 10.92 15.11
C PHE A 76 5.23 11.33 13.80
N ARG A 77 5.45 10.59 12.70
CA ARG A 77 4.96 10.89 11.34
C ARG A 77 5.32 12.28 10.80
N ILE A 78 6.41 12.86 11.30
CA ILE A 78 6.97 14.13 10.82
C ILE A 78 8.35 13.92 10.21
N SER A 79 8.75 14.86 9.34
CA SER A 79 10.07 14.83 8.73
C SER A 79 11.13 15.23 9.74
N ARG A 80 12.35 14.69 9.59
CA ARG A 80 13.53 15.04 10.39
C ARG A 80 13.86 16.53 10.49
N ILE A 81 13.37 17.36 9.57
CA ILE A 81 13.60 18.82 9.59
C ILE A 81 12.70 19.43 10.66
N VAL A 82 11.39 19.25 10.50
CA VAL A 82 10.33 19.66 11.45
C VAL A 82 10.47 19.05 12.86
N PHE A 83 11.24 17.98 13.04
CA PHE A 83 11.47 17.41 14.38
C PHE A 83 12.62 18.10 15.12
N VAL A 84 13.56 18.69 14.37
CA VAL A 84 14.75 19.36 14.92
C VAL A 84 14.46 20.85 15.15
N ASP A 85 13.57 21.43 14.32
CA ASP A 85 12.96 22.74 14.54
C ASP A 85 11.93 22.70 15.67
#